data_AF-A0A2S2Q4L8-F1
#
_entry.id   AF-A0A2S2Q4L8-F1
#
_cell.length_a   1.000
_cell.length_b   1.000
_cell.length_c   1.000
_cell.angle_alpha   90.00
_cell.angle_beta   90.00
_cell.angle_gamma   90.00
#
_symmetry.space_group_name_H-M   'P 1'
#
loop_
_entity.id
_entity.type
_entity.pdbx_description
1 polymer ?
#
loop_
_entity_poly.entity_id
_entity_poly.type
_entity_poly.pdbx_seq_one_letter_code
_entity_poly.pdbx_strand_id
1 'polypeptide(L)'
;CEHFSLIKRVIMELDEDDAISIKKVHDLIKEPNLECNLTYIKSNCSALASAILRLEKTSCPLSESIKIVLDVQNTIDKAQNKIGTAVQLKLKTVLEKKYWI
;
A
#
# COMPACT_ATOMS: atom_id res chain seq x y z
N CYS A 1 4.68 10.82 -0.47
CA CYS A 1 5.36 9.97 -1.46
C CYS A 1 6.58 10.75 -1.94
N GLU A 2 7.77 10.50 -1.38
CA GLU A 2 8.91 11.46 -1.40
C GLU A 2 9.34 11.95 -2.78
N HIS A 3 9.27 11.10 -3.82
CA HIS A 3 9.73 11.45 -5.16
C HIS A 3 8.62 11.88 -6.12
N PHE A 4 7.38 12.02 -5.64
CA PHE A 4 6.22 12.27 -6.50
C PHE A 4 6.37 13.56 -7.33
N SER A 5 6.73 14.68 -6.69
CA SER A 5 6.89 15.96 -7.38
C SER A 5 7.98 15.93 -8.47
N LEU A 6 9.08 15.23 -8.20
CA LEU A 6 10.17 15.06 -9.17
C LEU A 6 9.72 14.22 -10.37
N ILE A 7 9.07 13.08 -10.10
CA ILE A 7 8.53 12.18 -11.13
C ILE A 7 7.48 12.91 -11.98
N LYS A 8 6.59 13.69 -11.34
CA LYS A 8 5.58 14.50 -12.03
C LYS A 8 6.22 15.50 -12.99
N ARG A 9 7.26 16.21 -12.56
CA ARG A 9 7.97 17.17 -13.42
C ARG A 9 8.54 16.49 -14.67
N VAL A 10 9.28 15.39 -14.49
CA VAL A 10 9.89 14.65 -15.61
C VAL A 10 8.82 14.12 -16.57
N ILE A 11 7.72 13.57 -16.06
CA ILE A 11 6.63 13.06 -16.89
C ILE A 11 5.97 14.18 -17.71
N MET A 12 5.79 15.36 -17.11
CA MET A 12 5.18 16.51 -17.78
C MET A 12 6.08 17.15 -18.86
N GLU A 13 7.37 16.84 -18.88
CA GLU A 13 8.31 17.28 -19.93
C GLU A 13 8.27 16.39 -21.18
N LEU A 14 7.66 15.19 -21.09
CA LEU A 14 7.48 14.30 -22.24
C LEU A 14 6.36 14.80 -23.15
N ASP A 15 6.58 14.72 -24.47
CA ASP A 15 5.58 15.09 -25.46
C ASP A 15 4.40 14.10 -25.43
N GLU A 16 3.19 14.62 -25.26
CA GLU A 16 1.98 13.79 -25.18
C GLU A 16 1.63 13.11 -26.52
N ASP A 17 2.13 13.65 -27.65
CA ASP A 17 1.89 13.13 -28.99
C ASP A 17 2.90 12.03 -29.39
N ASP A 18 4.02 11.90 -28.68
CA ASP A 18 5.05 10.89 -28.98
C ASP A 18 4.56 9.45 -28.77
N ALA A 19 3.67 9.23 -27.79
CA ALA A 19 3.09 7.92 -27.52
C ALA A 19 1.78 7.98 -26.73
N ILE A 20 0.87 7.05 -27.03
CA ILE A 20 -0.40 6.85 -26.28
C ILE A 20 -0.14 6.64 -24.78
N SER A 21 0.98 5.99 -24.41
CA SER A 21 1.36 5.78 -23.01
C SER A 21 1.72 7.08 -22.30
N ILE A 22 2.33 8.06 -22.99
CA ILE A 22 2.70 9.35 -22.42
C ILE A 22 1.45 10.16 -22.11
N LYS A 23 0.52 10.25 -23.07
CA LYS A 23 -0.78 10.87 -22.86
C LYS A 23 -1.53 10.29 -21.65
N LYS A 24 -1.57 8.96 -21.54
CA LYS A 24 -2.20 8.28 -20.39
C LYS A 24 -1.55 8.63 -19.05
N VAL A 25 -0.22 8.67 -18.99
CA VAL A 25 0.46 8.99 -17.72
C VAL A 25 0.31 10.47 -17.36
N HIS A 26 0.21 11.36 -18.35
CA HIS A 26 -0.15 12.77 -18.14
C HIS A 26 -1.51 12.90 -17.47
N ASP A 27 -2.54 12.21 -18.00
CA ASP A 27 -3.89 12.23 -17.41
C ASP A 27 -3.85 11.72 -15.96
N LEU A 28 -3.19 10.58 -15.72
CA LEU A 28 -3.05 10.00 -14.39
C LEU A 28 -2.32 10.93 -13.41
N ILE A 29 -1.21 11.55 -13.83
CA ILE A 29 -0.38 12.35 -12.91
C ILE A 29 -0.95 13.75 -12.61
N LYS A 30 -1.92 14.18 -13.41
CA LYS A 30 -2.71 15.39 -13.19
C LYS A 30 -3.86 15.17 -12.20
N GLU A 31 -4.22 13.92 -11.88
CA GLU A 31 -5.26 13.61 -10.89
C GLU A 31 -4.97 14.28 -9.52
N PRO A 32 -5.85 15.17 -9.02
CA PRO A 32 -5.56 16.00 -7.85
C PRO A 32 -5.22 15.22 -6.58
N ASN A 33 -5.83 14.04 -6.41
CA ASN A 33 -5.68 13.22 -5.21
C ASN A 33 -4.60 12.13 -5.35
N LEU A 34 -3.89 12.04 -6.48
CA LEU A 34 -2.95 10.94 -6.72
C LEU A 34 -1.84 10.89 -5.67
N GLU A 35 -1.21 12.02 -5.35
CA GLU A 35 -0.14 12.08 -4.35
C GLU A 35 -0.61 11.68 -2.95
N CYS A 36 -1.79 12.18 -2.55
CA CYS A 36 -2.42 11.84 -1.29
C CYS A 36 -2.73 10.34 -1.23
N ASN A 37 -3.29 9.77 -2.30
CA ASN A 37 -3.61 8.36 -2.40
C ASN A 37 -2.36 7.48 -2.35
N LEU A 38 -1.30 7.82 -3.10
CA LEU A 38 -0.01 7.11 -3.05
C LEU A 38 0.63 7.19 -1.67
N THR A 39 0.56 8.35 -1.01
CA THR A 39 1.06 8.52 0.35
C THR A 39 0.27 7.67 1.34
N TYR A 40 -1.05 7.66 1.23
CA TYR A 40 -1.91 6.82 2.06
C TYR A 40 -1.60 5.33 1.89
N ILE A 41 -1.45 4.85 0.65
CA ILE A 41 -1.08 3.46 0.37
C ILE A 41 0.31 3.16 0.94
N LYS A 42 1.31 4.03 0.72
CA LYS A 42 2.67 3.86 1.27
C LYS A 42 2.64 3.78 2.80
N SER A 43 1.91 4.65 3.48
CA SER A 43 1.89 4.72 4.94
C SER A 43 1.11 3.58 5.61
N ASN A 44 0.01 3.12 5.00
CA ASN A 44 -0.89 2.18 5.66
C ASN A 44 -0.80 0.73 5.13
N CYS A 45 -0.43 0.55 3.85
CA CYS A 45 -0.45 -0.77 3.20
C CYS A 45 0.95 -1.38 3.02
N SER A 46 2.03 -0.60 3.10
CA SER A 46 3.39 -1.13 2.94
C SER A 46 3.76 -2.13 4.04
N ALA A 47 3.27 -1.91 5.27
CA ALA A 47 3.47 -2.82 6.40
C ALA A 47 2.88 -4.21 6.12
N LEU A 48 1.71 -4.28 5.48
CA LEU A 48 1.09 -5.55 5.05
C LEU A 48 1.97 -6.29 4.04
N ALA A 49 2.40 -5.60 2.98
CA ALA A 49 3.21 -6.23 1.94
C ALA A 49 4.54 -6.73 2.51
N SER A 50 5.20 -5.94 3.37
CA SER A 50 6.44 -6.33 4.02
C SER A 50 6.25 -7.54 4.96
N ALA A 51 5.16 -7.57 5.71
CA ALA A 51 4.86 -8.67 6.61
C ALA A 51 4.58 -9.98 5.86
N ILE A 52 3.81 -9.93 4.77
CA ILE A 52 3.56 -11.11 3.92
C ILE A 52 4.89 -11.67 3.40
N LEU A 53 5.74 -10.82 2.82
CA LEU A 53 7.06 -11.24 2.31
C LEU A 53 7.96 -11.82 3.40
N ARG A 54 7.86 -11.34 4.65
CA ARG A 54 8.61 -11.89 5.78
C ARG A 54 8.07 -13.25 6.22
N LEU A 55 6.75 -13.40 6.28
CA LEU A 55 6.08 -14.65 6.64
C LEU A 55 6.26 -15.74 5.57
N GLU A 56 6.37 -15.35 4.30
CA GLU A 56 6.62 -16.29 3.19
C GLU A 56 8.05 -16.87 3.18
N LYS A 57 9.01 -16.22 3.86
CA LYS A 57 10.36 -16.77 3.99
C LYS A 57 10.35 -17.97 4.94
N THR A 58 10.85 -19.11 4.46
CA THR A 58 10.76 -20.46 5.07
C THR A 58 11.58 -20.68 6.35
N SER A 59 11.83 -19.65 7.17
CA SER A 59 12.58 -19.80 8.43
C SER A 59 12.13 -18.86 9.55
N CYS A 60 10.94 -18.26 9.47
CA CYS A 60 10.45 -17.38 10.52
C CYS A 60 10.01 -18.19 11.75
N PRO A 61 10.63 -18.02 12.94
CA PRO A 61 10.14 -18.65 14.16
C PRO A 61 8.68 -18.27 14.44
N LEU A 62 7.93 -19.16 15.08
CA LEU A 62 6.52 -18.91 15.40
C LEU A 62 6.32 -17.62 16.23
N SER A 63 7.20 -17.37 17.20
CA SER A 63 7.15 -16.16 18.02
C SER A 63 7.36 -14.89 17.19
N GLU A 64 8.26 -14.92 16.21
CA GLU A 64 8.46 -13.82 15.28
C GLU A 64 7.26 -13.66 14.34
N SER A 65 6.72 -14.77 13.83
CA SER A 65 5.53 -14.77 12.96
C SER A 65 4.32 -14.14 13.64
N ILE A 66 4.06 -14.49 14.90
CA ILE A 66 3.00 -13.89 15.72
C ILE A 66 3.25 -12.39 15.90
N LYS A 67 4.49 -12.00 16.22
CA LYS A 67 4.85 -10.59 16.37
C LYS A 67 4.62 -9.79 15.09
N ILE A 68 4.99 -10.34 13.93
CA ILE A 68 4.76 -9.72 12.62
C ILE A 68 3.27 -9.44 12.41
N VAL A 69 2.40 -10.41 12.69
CA VAL A 69 0.95 -10.25 12.54
C VAL A 69 0.41 -9.16 13.47
N LEU A 70 0.83 -9.14 14.74
CA LEU A 70 0.40 -8.13 15.72
C LEU A 70 0.88 -6.72 15.35
N ASP A 71 2.12 -6.58 14.88
CA ASP A 71 2.68 -5.28 14.46
C ASP A 71 1.91 -4.70 13.26
N VAL A 72 1.51 -5.57 12.31
CA VAL A 72 0.66 -5.18 11.18
C VAL A 72 -0.73 -4.76 11.64
N GLN A 73 -1.35 -5.52 12.53
CA GLN A 73 -2.67 -5.19 13.07
C GLN A 73 -2.65 -3.81 13.74
N ASN A 74 -1.67 -3.55 14.60
CA ASN A 74 -1.47 -2.25 15.24
C ASN A 74 -1.24 -1.10 14.25
N THR A 75 -0.60 -1.37 13.11
CA THR A 75 -0.37 -0.36 12.07
C THR A 75 -1.65 -0.04 11.32
N ILE A 76 -2.42 -1.06 10.95
CA ILE A 76 -3.67 -0.90 10.20
C ILE A 76 -4.77 -0.30 11.09
N ASP A 77 -4.80 -0.60 12.38
CA ASP A 77 -5.76 -0.02 13.32
C ASP A 77 -5.61 1.51 13.46
N LYS A 78 -4.43 2.04 13.12
CA LYS A 78 -4.17 3.49 13.04
C LYS A 78 -4.63 4.12 11.72
N ALA A 79 -4.99 3.33 10.71
CA ALA A 79 -5.45 3.85 9.42
C ALA A 79 -6.84 4.48 9.57
N GLN A 80 -6.89 5.80 9.52
CA GLN A 80 -8.13 6.57 9.62
C GLN A 80 -8.72 6.79 8.22
N ASN A 81 -10.05 6.68 8.09
CA ASN A 81 -10.92 6.88 6.90
C ASN A 81 -11.66 5.59 6.45
N LYS A 82 -12.62 5.74 5.52
CA LYS A 82 -13.45 4.64 5.00
C LYS A 82 -12.64 3.49 4.40
N ILE A 83 -11.53 3.79 3.72
CA ILE A 83 -10.65 2.79 3.10
C ILE A 83 -9.89 2.04 4.20
N GLY A 84 -9.36 2.75 5.20
CA GLY A 84 -8.72 2.17 6.37
C GLY A 84 -9.64 1.21 7.12
N THR A 85 -10.88 1.61 7.37
CA THR A 85 -11.90 0.75 7.99
C THR A 85 -12.20 -0.50 7.16
N ALA A 86 -12.25 -0.39 5.83
CA ALA A 86 -12.44 -1.56 4.96
C ALA A 86 -11.27 -2.55 5.04
N VAL A 87 -10.02 -2.04 5.08
CA VAL A 87 -8.82 -2.86 5.23
C VAL A 87 -8.76 -3.51 6.62
N GLN A 88 -9.08 -2.77 7.69
CA GLN A 88 -9.19 -3.28 9.07
C GLN A 88 -10.19 -4.43 9.15
N LEU A 89 -11.40 -4.24 8.62
CA LEU A 89 -12.44 -5.27 8.63
C LEU A 89 -12.01 -6.52 7.86
N LYS A 90 -11.33 -6.35 6.72
CA LYS A 90 -10.80 -7.46 5.93
C LYS A 90 -9.73 -8.24 6.71
N LEU A 91 -8.78 -7.55 7.34
CA LEU A 91 -7.76 -8.19 8.16
C LEU A 91 -8.40 -8.98 9.30
N LYS A 92 -9.31 -8.36 10.05
CA LYS A 92 -10.04 -8.99 11.15
C LYS A 92 -10.75 -10.27 10.69
N THR A 93 -11.48 -10.19 9.57
CA THR A 93 -12.19 -11.34 8.99
C THR A 93 -11.25 -12.48 8.59
N VAL A 94 -10.04 -12.17 8.09
CA VAL A 94 -9.03 -13.17 7.74
C VAL A 94 -8.42 -13.82 8.98
N LEU A 95 -8.17 -13.05 10.04
CA LEU A 95 -7.62 -13.56 11.30
C LEU A 95 -8.64 -14.39 12.10
N GLU A 96 -9.91 -14.00 12.08
CA GLU A 96 -11.01 -14.70 12.79
C GLU A 96 -11.51 -15.93 12.04
N LYS A 97 -11.07 -16.15 10.80
CA LYS A 97 -11.42 -17.34 10.01
C LYS A 97 -10.88 -18.58 10.74
N LYS A 98 -11.78 -19.38 11.28
CA LYS A 98 -11.51 -20.59 12.09
C LYS A 98 -10.85 -21.77 11.34
N TYR A 99 -10.07 -21.53 10.30
CA TYR A 99 -9.37 -22.57 9.55
C TYR A 99 -8.00 -22.95 10.14
N TRP A 100 -7.63 -22.38 11.30
CA TRP A 100 -6.29 -22.49 11.90
C TRP A 100 -6.26 -23.25 13.24
N ILE A 101 -7.37 -23.91 13.63
CA ILE A 101 -7.45 -24.80 14.80
C ILE A 101 -8.12 -26.10 14.37
#